data_AF-A0A349SG15-F1
#
_entry.id   AF-A0A349SG15-F1
#
_cell.length_a   1.000
_cell.length_b   1.000
_cell.length_c   1.000
_cell.angle_alpha   90.00
_cell.angle_beta   90.00
_cell.angle_gamma   90.00
#
_symmetry.space_group_name_H-M   'P 1'
#
loop_
_entity.id
_entity.type
_entity.pdbx_description
1 polymer ?
#
loop_
_entity_poly.entity_id
_entity_poly.type
_entity_poly.pdbx_seq_one_letter_code
_entity_poly.pdbx_strand_id
1 'polypeptide(L)' 'MNEWETVIGLEVHVQLNTKSKIFSPTATTYGAPANTQASAVDLALPGVLPVINREAVVKAICFGMAVGGTIES' A
#
# COMPACT_ATOMS: atom_id res chain seq x y z
N MET A 1 -29.98 3.18 34.59
CA MET A 1 -29.61 2.14 33.62
C MET A 1 -29.03 2.80 32.38
N ASN A 2 -27.71 2.80 32.29
CA ASN A 2 -26.97 2.63 31.03
C ASN A 2 -25.80 1.73 31.44
N GLU A 3 -26.03 0.42 31.43
CA GLU A 3 -25.10 -0.61 31.93
C GLU A 3 -24.11 -1.10 30.85
N TRP A 4 -24.01 -0.38 29.73
CA TRP A 4 -23.22 -0.81 28.58
C TRP A 4 -22.39 0.33 28.00
N GLU A 5 -21.18 -0.01 27.56
CA GLU A 5 -20.24 0.87 26.86
C GLU A 5 -20.00 0.33 25.45
N THR A 6 -20.08 1.19 24.44
CA THR A 6 -19.80 0.84 23.05
C THR A 6 -18.32 1.06 22.75
N VAL A 7 -17.63 0.00 22.31
CA VAL A 7 -16.24 0.06 21.87
C VAL A 7 -16.18 -0.13 20.35
N ILE A 8 -15.52 0.80 19.65
CA ILE A 8 -15.40 0.79 18.18
C ILE A 8 -13.92 0.75 17.78
N GLY A 9 -13.57 -0.19 16.90
CA GLY A 9 -12.29 -0.23 16.21
C GLY A 9 -12.45 0.19 14.75
N LEU A 10 -11.41 0.79 14.17
CA LEU A 10 -11.38 1.18 12.77
C LEU A 10 -10.20 0.50 12.07
N GLU A 11 -10.44 -0.02 10.86
CA GLU A 11 -9.41 -0.46 9.93
C GLU A 11 -9.41 0.48 8.73
N VAL A 12 -8.27 1.10 8.45
CA VAL A 12 -8.15 2.16 7.43
C VAL A 12 -7.09 1.75 6.41
N HIS A 13 -7.46 1.72 5.13
CA HIS A 13 -6.54 1.48 4.02
C HIS A 13 -6.27 2.80 3.30
N VAL A 14 -4.99 3.15 3.14
CA VAL A 14 -4.56 4.38 2.46
C VAL A 14 -3.68 4.03 1.26
N GLN A 15 -4.06 4.51 0.08
CA GLN A 15 -3.25 4.33 -1.12
C GLN A 15 -2.10 5.33 -1.14
N LEU A 16 -0.86 4.84 -1.06
CA LEU A 16 0.33 5.68 -1.16
C LEU A 16 0.45 6.28 -2.57
N ASN A 17 0.66 7.60 -2.64
CA ASN A 17 0.80 8.37 -3.88
C ASN A 17 2.17 8.17 -4.56
N THR A 18 2.56 6.93 -4.81
CA THR A 18 3.80 6.54 -5.51
C THR A 18 3.58 6.53 -7.02
N LYS A 19 4.65 6.67 -7.83
CA LYS A 19 4.53 6.64 -9.30
C LYS A 19 4.36 5.23 -9.87
N SER A 20 4.93 4.23 -9.20
CA SER A 20 4.87 2.81 -9.59
C SER A 20 4.34 1.94 -8.45
N LYS A 21 3.82 0.75 -8.77
CA LYS A 21 3.31 -0.20 -7.78
C LYS A 21 4.40 -0.65 -6.80
N ILE A 22 3.97 -1.31 -5.72
CA ILE A 22 4.85 -1.71 -4.61
C ILE A 22 5.87 -2.79 -5.00
N PHE A 23 5.54 -3.69 -5.93
CA PHE A 23 6.40 -4.82 -6.31
C PHE A 23 6.77 -4.87 -7.80
N SER A 24 6.26 -3.92 -8.60
CA SER A 24 6.45 -3.90 -10.05
C SER A 24 6.64 -2.45 -10.55
N PRO A 25 7.27 -2.25 -11.71
CA PRO A 25 7.53 -0.91 -12.24
C PRO A 25 6.29 -0.26 -12.89
N THR A 26 5.12 -0.90 -12.87
CA THR A 26 3.92 -0.37 -13.55
C THR A 26 3.32 0.81 -12.81
N ALA A 27 2.68 1.70 -13.58
CA ALA A 27 2.08 2.92 -13.04
C ALA A 27 0.93 2.63 -12.06
N THR A 28 0.67 3.61 -11.19
CA THR A 28 -0.47 3.68 -10.24
C THR A 28 -1.53 4.69 -10.70
N THR A 29 -1.41 5.20 -11.93
CA THR A 29 -2.22 6.33 -12.42
C THR A 29 -3.66 5.88 -12.64
N TYR A 30 -4.59 6.59 -12.02
CA TYR A 30 -6.02 6.35 -12.17
C TYR A 30 -6.51 6.59 -13.61
N GLY A 31 -7.54 5.85 -14.02
CA GLY A 31 -8.29 6.11 -15.26
C GLY A 31 -7.72 5.48 -16.54
N ALA A 32 -6.68 4.65 -16.44
CA ALA A 32 -6.16 3.95 -17.62
C ALA A 32 -7.10 2.84 -18.10
N PRO A 33 -7.08 2.50 -19.41
CA PRO A 33 -7.87 1.39 -19.94
C PRO A 33 -7.52 0.06 -19.28
N ALA A 34 -8.48 -0.86 -19.27
CA ALA A 34 -8.34 -2.17 -18.64
C ALA A 34 -7.05 -2.89 -19.09
N ASN A 35 -6.32 -3.45 -18.12
CA ASN A 35 -5.10 -4.24 -18.30
C ASN A 35 -3.92 -3.52 -18.99
N THR A 36 -3.97 -2.20 -19.19
CA THR A 36 -2.85 -1.45 -19.79
C THR A 36 -1.76 -1.09 -18.78
N GLN A 37 -2.08 -1.07 -17.49
CA GLN A 37 -1.12 -0.88 -16.39
C GLN A 37 -0.86 -2.18 -15.63
N ALA A 38 -0.62 -3.28 -16.35
CA ALA A 38 -0.31 -4.59 -15.78
C ALA A 38 0.94 -5.18 -16.44
N SER A 39 1.91 -5.61 -15.62
CA SER A 39 3.14 -6.30 -16.04
C SER A 39 3.05 -7.80 -15.72
N ALA A 40 4.05 -8.57 -16.16
CA ALA A 40 4.17 -9.99 -15.81
C ALA A 40 4.15 -10.24 -14.29
N VAL A 41 4.72 -9.33 -13.49
CA VAL A 41 4.69 -9.38 -12.02
C VAL A 41 3.27 -9.19 -11.50
N ASP A 42 2.53 -8.20 -12.04
CA ASP A 42 1.14 -7.92 -11.63
C ASP A 42 0.18 -9.04 -12.01
N LEU A 43 0.48 -9.74 -13.11
CA LEU A 43 -0.27 -10.89 -13.61
C LEU A 43 0.18 -12.21 -12.97
N ALA A 44 1.16 -12.18 -12.06
CA ALA A 44 1.72 -13.35 -11.38
C ALA A 44 2.14 -14.47 -12.35
N LEU A 45 2.78 -14.11 -13.47
CA LEU A 45 3.25 -15.10 -14.43
C LEU A 45 4.37 -15.97 -13.84
N PRO A 46 4.50 -17.24 -14.25
CA PRO A 46 5.55 -18.12 -13.74
C PRO A 46 6.96 -17.53 -13.93
N GLY A 47 7.78 -17.57 -12.87
CA GLY A 47 9.19 -17.14 -12.91
C GLY A 47 9.44 -15.65 -12.62
N VAL A 48 8.40 -14.86 -12.36
CA VAL A 48 8.56 -13.45 -11.95
C VAL A 48 8.93 -13.34 -10.48
N LEU A 49 9.69 -12.30 -10.13
CA LEU A 49 10.10 -12.00 -8.75
C LEU A 49 9.66 -10.57 -8.37
N PRO A 50 9.09 -10.36 -7.17
CA PRO A 50 8.72 -9.02 -6.70
C PRO A 50 9.97 -8.23 -6.28
N VAL A 51 9.97 -6.91 -6.55
CA VAL A 51 11.00 -5.99 -6.07
C VAL A 51 10.34 -4.81 -5.38
N ILE A 52 10.67 -4.59 -4.11
CA ILE A 52 10.01 -3.58 -3.29
C ILE A 52 10.30 -2.15 -3.77
N ASN A 53 9.26 -1.31 -3.77
CA ASN A 53 9.35 0.09 -4.11
C ASN A 53 9.91 0.91 -2.93
N ARG A 54 11.10 1.50 -3.12
CA ARG A 54 11.76 2.36 -2.13
C ARG A 54 10.89 3.55 -1.68
N GLU A 55 10.18 4.19 -2.60
CA GLU A 55 9.30 5.33 -2.29
C GLU A 55 8.15 4.91 -1.39
N ALA A 56 7.57 3.71 -1.63
CA ALA A 56 6.51 3.16 -0.79
C ALA A 56 7.00 2.93 0.65
N VAL A 57 8.18 2.34 0.83
CA VAL A 57 8.80 2.11 2.14
C VAL A 57 9.05 3.42 2.87
N VAL A 58 9.65 4.41 2.21
CA VAL A 58 9.91 5.73 2.81
C VAL A 58 8.60 6.39 3.26
N LYS A 59 7.54 6.33 2.44
CA LYS A 59 6.23 6.88 2.80
C LYS A 59 5.58 6.14 3.97
N ALA A 60 5.71 4.82 4.04
CA ALA A 60 5.22 4.03 5.16
C ALA A 60 5.93 4.40 6.48
N ILE A 61 7.26 4.55 6.44
CA ILE A 61 8.05 5.00 7.62
C ILE A 61 7.64 6.43 8.02
N CYS A 62 7.51 7.36 7.06
CA CYS A 62 7.04 8.71 7.34
C CYS A 62 5.66 8.72 7.99
N PHE A 63 4.72 7.91 7.48
CA PHE A 63 3.38 7.79 8.08
C PHE A 63 3.46 7.23 9.50
N GLY A 64 4.21 6.14 9.70
CA GLY A 64 4.42 5.54 11.03
C GLY A 64 4.93 6.55 12.05
N MET A 65 5.96 7.34 11.70
CA MET A 65 6.46 8.40 12.57
C MET A 65 5.43 9.53 12.80
N ALA A 66 4.68 9.91 11.76
CA ALA A 66 3.69 10.99 11.84
C ALA A 66 2.51 10.65 12.78
N VAL A 67 2.17 9.37 12.93
CA VAL A 67 1.10 8.90 13.84
C VAL A 67 1.63 8.44 15.20
N GLY A 68 2.92 8.69 15.51
CA GLY A 68 3.54 8.27 16.78
C GLY A 68 3.76 6.76 16.91
N GLY A 69 3.82 6.04 15.79
CA GLY A 69 4.15 4.62 15.76
C GLY A 69 5.65 4.36 15.95
N THR A 70 5.96 3.18 16.50
CA THR A 70 7.32 2.68 16.63
C THR A 70 7.76 2.03 15.31
N ILE A 71 8.95 2.38 14.82
CA ILE A 71 9.52 1.77 13.61
C ILE A 71 10.41 0.60 14.03
N GLU A 72 10.06 -0.59 13.54
CA GLU A 72 10.84 -1.81 13.77
C GLU A 72 12.05 -1.88 12.83
N SER A 73 13.15 -2.44 13.34
CA SER A 73 14.45 -2.59 12.65
C SER A 73 14.62 -3.94 11.99
#